data_AF-A0A4Q4B6E0-F1
#
_entry.id   AF-A0A4Q4B6E0-F1
#
_cell.length_a   1.000
_cell.length_b   1.000
_cell.length_c   1.000
_cell.angle_alpha   90.00
_cell.angle_beta   90.00
_cell.angle_gamma   90.00
#
_symmetry.space_group_name_H-M   'P 1'
#
loop_
_entity.id
_entity.type
_entity.pdbx_description
1 polymer ?
#
loop_
_entity_poly.entity_id
_entity_poly.type
_entity_poly.pdbx_seq_one_letter_code
_entity_poly.pdbx_strand_id
1 'polypeptide(L)'
;MEKDNLKNLFEKLDGQFDIETPSIGHQDRFLSKLKTQDTKVTTIKSKGKNIWKPLMAVAASVILCLSLFTITQQEPEVKDLASVSPELSKTQDFFTTAINKELALLKDERSPETKVLVDDALKQLNILEKEYELLKVDLTESGDDKRVIYAMISNFQTRIDVLQSVLENIEQVKQLKQQNNEIKNTI
;
A
#
# COMPACT_ATOMS: atom_id res chain seq x y z
N MET A 1 -9.00 -77.34 -49.78
CA MET A 1 -8.96 -76.99 -51.22
C MET A 1 -8.36 -75.59 -51.47
N GLU A 2 -7.58 -75.00 -50.55
CA GLU A 2 -7.06 -73.62 -50.72
C GLU A 2 -5.54 -73.52 -50.97
N LYS A 3 -4.76 -74.56 -50.61
CA LYS A 3 -3.29 -74.56 -50.78
C LYS A 3 -2.82 -74.69 -52.23
N ASP A 4 -3.65 -75.25 -53.11
CA ASP A 4 -3.29 -75.45 -54.52
C ASP A 4 -3.33 -74.14 -55.33
N ASN A 5 -4.11 -73.13 -54.89
CA ASN A 5 -4.22 -71.86 -55.61
C ASN A 5 -2.96 -71.00 -55.50
N LEU A 6 -2.34 -70.91 -54.32
CA LEU A 6 -1.11 -70.12 -54.12
C LEU A 6 0.10 -70.76 -54.79
N LYS A 7 0.23 -72.09 -54.70
CA LYS A 7 1.34 -72.81 -55.35
C LYS A 7 1.26 -72.66 -56.87
N ASN A 8 0.09 -72.85 -57.47
CA ASN A 8 -0.13 -72.61 -58.90
C ASN A 8 0.12 -71.15 -59.31
N LEU A 9 -0.22 -70.17 -58.45
CA LEU A 9 0.00 -68.76 -58.75
C LEU A 9 1.50 -68.43 -58.81
N PHE A 10 2.29 -68.92 -57.85
CA PHE A 10 3.73 -68.71 -57.84
C PHE A 10 4.44 -69.49 -58.94
N GLU A 11 4.04 -70.73 -59.23
CA GLU A 11 4.61 -71.53 -60.32
C GLU A 11 4.33 -70.91 -61.70
N LYS A 12 3.18 -70.23 -61.86
CA LYS A 12 2.84 -69.48 -63.07
C LYS A 12 3.60 -68.16 -63.20
N LEU A 13 4.02 -67.56 -62.09
CA LEU A 13 4.76 -66.29 -62.04
C LEU A 13 6.27 -66.50 -61.87
N ASP A 14 6.73 -67.74 -61.71
CA ASP A 14 8.14 -68.09 -61.55
C ASP A 14 8.91 -67.69 -62.82
N GLY A 15 10.03 -66.99 -62.63
CA GLY A 15 10.81 -66.39 -63.72
C GLY A 15 10.23 -65.11 -64.36
N GLN A 16 9.05 -64.63 -63.92
CA GLN A 16 8.47 -63.34 -64.39
C GLN A 16 8.79 -62.15 -63.49
N PHE A 17 9.56 -62.34 -62.41
CA PHE A 17 9.89 -61.25 -61.48
C PHE A 17 11.23 -60.58 -61.78
N ASP A 18 12.16 -61.29 -62.44
CA ASP A 18 13.51 -60.81 -62.73
C ASP A 18 13.63 -60.23 -64.15
N ILE A 19 12.61 -59.48 -64.59
CA ILE A 19 12.53 -58.93 -65.96
C ILE A 19 13.33 -57.62 -66.09
N GLU A 20 13.50 -56.88 -65.00
CA GLU A 20 14.09 -55.54 -65.03
C GLU A 20 15.12 -55.34 -63.91
N THR A 21 16.21 -54.65 -64.25
CA THR A 21 17.22 -54.24 -63.26
C THR A 21 17.03 -52.77 -62.89
N PRO A 22 17.33 -52.36 -61.65
CA PRO A 22 17.24 -50.96 -61.27
C PRO A 22 18.13 -50.10 -62.17
N SER A 23 17.64 -48.93 -62.57
CA SER A 23 18.45 -47.98 -63.34
C SER A 23 19.76 -47.62 -62.64
N ILE A 24 20.81 -47.39 -63.43
CA ILE A 24 22.14 -47.03 -62.94
C ILE A 24 22.06 -45.88 -61.91
N GLY A 25 22.79 -46.02 -60.81
CA GLY A 25 22.76 -45.08 -59.67
C GLY A 25 21.58 -45.25 -58.72
N HIS A 26 20.75 -46.30 -58.86
CA HIS A 26 19.66 -46.59 -57.91
C HIS A 26 20.17 -46.76 -56.47
N GLN A 27 21.28 -47.47 -56.28
CA GLN A 27 21.87 -47.68 -54.95
C GLN A 27 22.28 -46.35 -54.29
N ASP A 28 22.89 -45.44 -55.05
CA ASP A 28 23.28 -44.12 -54.55
C ASP A 28 22.05 -43.28 -54.21
N ARG A 29 21.04 -43.25 -55.08
CA ARG A 29 19.77 -42.56 -54.79
C ARG A 29 19.06 -43.14 -53.57
N PHE A 30 19.13 -44.46 -53.38
CA PHE A 30 18.58 -45.14 -52.21
C PHE A 30 19.34 -44.76 -50.94
N LEU A 31 20.67 -44.77 -50.96
CA LEU A 31 21.53 -44.32 -49.85
C LEU A 31 21.33 -42.84 -49.54
N SER A 32 21.21 -41.99 -50.55
CA SER A 32 20.86 -40.58 -50.39
C SER A 32 19.49 -40.45 -49.71
N LYS A 33 18.49 -41.23 -50.13
CA LYS A 33 17.15 -41.22 -49.51
C LYS A 33 17.18 -41.68 -48.04
N LEU A 34 17.95 -42.72 -47.71
CA LEU A 34 18.17 -43.18 -46.33
C LEU A 34 18.82 -42.09 -45.47
N LYS A 35 19.92 -41.49 -45.94
CA LYS A 35 20.59 -40.38 -45.24
C LYS A 35 19.70 -39.14 -45.07
N THR A 36 18.79 -38.91 -46.02
CA THR A 36 17.80 -37.83 -45.94
C THR A 36 16.65 -38.15 -44.98
N GLN A 37 16.37 -39.44 -44.71
CA GLN A 37 15.39 -39.88 -43.72
C GLN A 37 15.93 -39.80 -42.29
N ASP A 38 17.23 -40.08 -42.07
CA ASP A 38 17.90 -39.89 -40.76
C ASP A 38 18.00 -38.42 -40.31
N THR A 39 17.72 -37.46 -41.20
CA THR A 39 17.70 -36.03 -40.90
C THR A 39 16.29 -35.41 -40.82
N LYS A 40 15.23 -36.23 -40.87
CA LYS A 40 13.85 -35.79 -40.60
C LYS A 40 13.15 -36.69 -39.58
N VAL A 41 13.76 -36.86 -38.40
CA VAL A 41 12.95 -36.78 -37.18
C VAL A 41 12.44 -35.34 -37.12
N THR A 42 11.26 -35.12 -37.69
CA THR A 42 10.43 -34.00 -37.27
C THR A 42 10.07 -34.29 -35.81
N THR A 43 10.98 -33.94 -34.90
CA THR A 43 10.53 -33.47 -33.61
C THR A 43 9.46 -32.46 -33.96
N ILE A 44 8.23 -32.71 -33.51
CA ILE A 44 7.22 -31.68 -33.48
C ILE A 44 7.86 -30.63 -32.58
N LYS A 45 8.58 -29.67 -33.17
CA LYS A 45 8.85 -28.40 -32.53
C LYS A 45 7.47 -27.80 -32.44
N SER A 46 6.75 -28.16 -31.38
CA SER A 46 5.72 -27.33 -30.82
C SER A 46 6.32 -25.95 -30.88
N LYS A 47 5.76 -25.10 -31.75
CA LYS A 47 6.02 -23.68 -31.73
C LYS A 47 5.45 -23.29 -30.39
N GLY A 48 6.24 -23.49 -29.33
CA GLY A 48 5.85 -23.22 -27.97
C GLY A 48 5.44 -21.77 -28.03
N LYS A 49 4.12 -21.52 -27.96
CA LYS A 49 3.63 -20.15 -27.91
C LYS A 49 4.43 -19.54 -26.78
N ASN A 50 5.21 -18.51 -27.12
CA ASN A 50 6.15 -17.92 -26.19
C ASN A 50 5.32 -17.18 -25.14
N ILE A 51 4.77 -17.95 -24.19
CA ILE A 51 3.84 -17.56 -23.13
C ILE A 51 4.47 -16.54 -22.19
N TRP A 52 5.79 -16.40 -22.22
CA TRP A 52 6.53 -15.32 -21.61
C TRP A 52 6.19 -13.96 -22.21
N LYS A 53 5.87 -13.85 -23.51
CA LYS A 53 5.52 -12.55 -24.14
C LYS A 53 4.21 -11.96 -23.59
N PRO A 54 3.07 -12.67 -23.54
CA PRO A 54 1.86 -12.14 -22.90
C PRO A 54 2.01 -12.03 -21.38
N LEU A 55 2.75 -12.92 -20.71
CA LEU A 55 2.99 -12.84 -19.26
C LEU A 55 3.83 -11.62 -18.88
N MET A 56 4.84 -11.26 -19.67
CA MET A 56 5.61 -10.02 -19.51
C MET A 56 4.77 -8.77 -19.79
N ALA A 57 3.84 -8.84 -20.76
CA ALA A 57 2.92 -7.73 -21.03
C ALA A 57 1.93 -7.50 -19.87
N VAL A 58 1.42 -8.57 -19.26
CA VAL A 58 0.57 -8.51 -18.06
C VAL A 58 1.36 -8.02 -16.84
N ALA A 59 2.58 -8.50 -16.64
CA ALA A 59 3.44 -8.00 -15.56
C ALA A 59 3.74 -6.50 -15.73
N ALA A 60 4.04 -6.05 -16.95
CA ALA A 60 4.27 -4.64 -17.26
C ALA A 60 3.02 -3.78 -17.02
N SER A 61 1.81 -4.28 -17.37
CA SER A 61 0.57 -3.54 -17.10
C SER A 61 0.25 -3.48 -15.61
N VAL A 62 0.51 -4.55 -14.85
CA VAL A 62 0.36 -4.55 -13.38
C VAL A 62 1.34 -3.57 -12.73
N ILE A 63 2.62 -3.55 -13.14
CA ILE A 63 3.62 -2.59 -12.65
C ILE A 63 3.21 -1.16 -13.01
N LEU A 64 2.73 -0.92 -14.24
CA LEU A 64 2.23 0.38 -14.67
C LEU A 64 1.04 0.83 -13.80
N CYS A 65 0.04 -0.04 -13.62
CA CYS A 65 -1.13 0.25 -12.77
C CYS A 65 -0.72 0.54 -11.32
N LEU A 66 0.21 -0.23 -10.75
CA LEU A 66 0.72 0.00 -9.39
C LEU A 66 1.49 1.32 -9.30
N SER A 67 2.32 1.64 -10.30
CA SER A 67 3.07 2.90 -10.34
C SER A 67 2.16 4.13 -10.47
N LEU A 68 1.14 4.07 -11.33
CA LEU A 68 0.13 5.13 -11.46
C LEU A 68 -0.70 5.26 -10.18
N PHE A 69 -1.05 4.14 -9.53
CA PHE A 69 -1.77 4.15 -8.26
C PHE A 69 -0.98 4.87 -7.15
N THR A 70 0.34 4.67 -7.07
CA THR A 70 1.18 5.38 -6.10
C THR A 70 1.30 6.88 -6.37
N ILE A 71 1.24 7.29 -7.64
CA ILE A 71 1.32 8.73 -8.01
C ILE A 71 0.00 9.44 -7.68
N THR A 72 -1.14 8.75 -7.80
CA THR A 72 -2.46 9.34 -7.50
C THR A 72 -2.81 9.41 -6.01
N GLN A 73 -2.04 8.77 -5.14
CA GLN A 73 -2.27 8.74 -3.69
C GLN A 73 -1.29 9.59 -2.87
N GLN A 74 -0.45 10.42 -3.51
CA GLN A 74 0.30 11.43 -2.76
C GLN A 74 -0.69 12.50 -2.29
N GLU A 75 -1.15 12.38 -1.04
CA GLU A 75 -1.74 13.51 -0.35
C GLU A 75 -0.70 14.64 -0.34
N PRO A 76 -1.12 15.88 -0.65
CA PRO A 76 -0.20 17.01 -0.61
C PRO A 76 0.43 17.07 0.79
N GLU A 77 1.74 17.31 0.83
CA GLU A 77 2.46 17.52 2.09
C GLU A 77 1.87 18.76 2.77
N VAL A 78 1.03 18.53 3.78
CA VAL A 78 0.37 19.61 4.52
C VAL A 78 1.40 20.22 5.46
N LYS A 79 1.68 21.51 5.25
CA LYS A 79 2.59 22.30 6.06
C LYS A 79 2.08 22.50 7.48
N ASP A 80 3.02 22.64 8.40
CA ASP A 80 2.81 23.12 9.77
C ASP A 80 3.79 24.24 10.11
N LEU A 81 3.77 24.75 11.35
CA LEU A 81 4.70 25.81 11.76
C LEU A 81 6.17 25.37 11.62
N ALA A 82 6.47 24.09 11.85
CA ALA A 82 7.82 23.56 11.76
C ALA A 82 8.37 23.58 10.32
N SER A 83 7.49 23.50 9.32
CA SER A 83 7.87 23.60 7.91
C SER A 83 8.25 25.02 7.46
N VAL A 84 7.90 26.07 8.21
CA VAL A 84 8.09 27.47 7.81
C VAL A 84 9.47 28.02 8.22
N SER A 85 9.89 27.79 9.46
CA SER A 85 11.20 28.25 9.94
C SER A 85 11.70 27.45 11.16
N PRO A 86 13.03 27.45 11.43
CA PRO A 86 13.59 26.80 12.62
C PRO A 86 13.05 27.37 13.94
N GLU A 87 12.74 28.66 13.99
CA GLU A 87 12.15 29.31 15.17
C GLU A 87 10.73 28.82 15.39
N LEU A 88 9.92 28.76 14.33
CA LEU A 88 8.53 28.29 14.39
C LEU A 88 8.44 26.78 14.69
N SER A 89 9.41 25.99 14.24
CA SER A 89 9.58 24.59 14.66
C SER A 89 9.78 24.48 16.17
N LYS A 90 10.70 25.26 16.76
CA LYS A 90 10.90 25.29 18.21
C LYS A 90 9.63 25.75 18.95
N THR A 91 8.90 26.71 18.39
CA THR A 91 7.63 27.18 18.95
C THR A 91 6.60 26.06 18.99
N GLN A 92 6.43 25.33 17.87
CA GLN A 92 5.52 24.18 17.81
C GLN A 92 5.90 23.10 18.83
N ASP A 93 7.19 22.74 18.91
CA ASP A 93 7.69 21.73 19.85
C ASP A 93 7.45 22.14 21.31
N PHE A 94 7.71 23.42 21.64
CA PHE A 94 7.50 23.96 22.98
C PHE A 94 6.02 23.86 23.38
N PHE A 95 5.12 24.39 22.55
CA PHE A 95 3.69 24.38 22.85
C PHE A 95 3.12 22.96 22.90
N THR A 96 3.49 22.09 21.96
CA THR A 96 3.04 20.69 21.95
C THR A 96 3.48 19.96 23.23
N THR A 97 4.72 20.18 23.68
CA THR A 97 5.23 19.60 24.92
C THR A 97 4.46 20.12 26.15
N ALA A 98 4.22 21.44 26.22
CA ALA A 98 3.49 22.05 27.33
C ALA A 98 2.03 21.54 27.39
N ILE A 99 1.33 21.54 26.26
CA ILE A 99 -0.04 21.05 26.13
C ILE A 99 -0.13 19.58 26.54
N ASN A 100 0.78 18.72 26.08
CA ASN A 100 0.78 17.31 26.44
C ASN A 100 0.97 17.09 27.94
N LYS A 101 1.83 17.87 28.57
CA LYS A 101 2.06 17.82 30.02
C LYS A 101 0.80 18.24 30.78
N GLU A 102 0.21 19.39 30.45
CA GLU A 102 -1.00 19.89 31.12
C GLU A 102 -2.21 18.99 30.88
N LEU A 103 -2.35 18.44 29.66
CA LEU A 103 -3.39 17.46 29.33
C LEU A 103 -3.27 16.19 30.16
N ALA A 104 -2.05 15.72 30.44
CA ALA A 104 -1.83 14.57 31.31
C ALA A 104 -2.32 14.88 32.74
N LEU A 105 -1.93 16.04 33.29
CA LEU A 105 -2.39 16.49 34.61
C LEU A 105 -3.93 16.58 34.66
N LEU A 106 -4.56 17.17 33.65
CA LEU A 106 -6.02 17.29 33.59
C LEU A 106 -6.73 15.92 33.59
N LYS A 107 -6.15 14.91 32.93
CA LYS A 107 -6.71 13.56 32.90
C LYS A 107 -6.58 12.85 34.24
N ASP A 108 -5.47 13.04 34.94
CA ASP A 108 -5.24 12.49 36.28
C ASP A 108 -6.19 13.11 37.32
N GLU A 109 -6.64 14.34 37.07
CA GLU A 109 -7.58 15.08 37.89
C GLU A 109 -9.05 14.62 37.78
N ARG A 110 -9.32 13.60 36.97
CA ARG A 110 -10.67 13.09 36.74
C ARG A 110 -11.20 12.28 37.94
N SER A 111 -12.20 12.82 38.62
CA SER A 111 -12.97 12.18 39.69
C SER A 111 -14.47 12.32 39.43
N PRO A 112 -15.36 11.66 40.20
CA PRO A 112 -16.81 11.86 40.07
C PRO A 112 -17.25 13.33 40.15
N GLU A 113 -16.57 14.14 40.96
CA GLU A 113 -16.87 15.56 41.18
C GLU A 113 -16.34 16.46 40.07
N THR A 114 -15.20 16.12 39.45
CA THR A 114 -14.55 16.93 38.42
C THR A 114 -14.85 16.44 37.00
N LYS A 115 -15.48 15.26 36.85
CA LYS A 115 -15.74 14.58 35.57
C LYS A 115 -16.31 15.50 34.50
N VAL A 116 -17.31 16.31 34.86
CA VAL A 116 -17.99 17.20 33.91
C VAL A 116 -17.04 18.26 33.36
N LEU A 117 -16.23 18.90 34.22
CA LEU A 117 -15.24 19.90 33.82
C LEU A 117 -14.17 19.27 32.91
N VAL A 118 -13.65 18.11 33.30
CA VAL A 118 -12.65 17.37 32.50
C VAL A 118 -13.23 16.97 31.13
N ASP A 119 -14.44 16.41 31.10
CA ASP A 119 -15.08 15.97 29.84
C ASP A 119 -15.37 17.14 28.90
N ASP A 120 -15.77 18.29 29.43
CA ASP A 120 -16.03 19.47 28.62
C ASP A 120 -14.73 20.05 28.05
N ALA A 121 -13.69 20.17 28.88
CA ALA A 121 -12.37 20.62 28.46
C ALA A 121 -11.79 19.74 27.34
N LEU A 122 -11.91 18.41 27.46
CA LEU A 122 -11.46 17.48 26.41
C LEU A 122 -12.22 17.66 25.09
N LYS A 123 -13.51 18.02 25.13
CA LYS A 123 -14.27 18.34 23.92
C LYS A 123 -13.79 19.65 23.29
N GLN A 124 -13.60 20.70 24.09
CA GLN A 124 -13.09 21.98 23.61
C GLN A 124 -11.71 21.83 22.96
N LEU A 125 -10.81 21.07 23.59
CA LEU A 125 -9.49 20.77 23.03
C LEU A 125 -9.55 20.00 21.70
N ASN A 126 -10.53 19.11 21.53
CA ASN A 126 -10.74 18.39 20.26
C ASN A 126 -11.23 19.33 19.16
N ILE A 127 -12.07 20.31 19.49
CA ILE A 127 -12.49 21.35 18.54
C ILE A 127 -11.27 22.17 18.10
N LEU A 128 -10.47 22.64 19.06
CA LEU A 128 -9.25 23.42 18.78
C LEU A 128 -8.23 22.62 17.96
N GLU A 129 -8.07 21.32 18.22
CA GLU A 129 -7.21 20.45 17.41
C GLU A 129 -7.68 20.38 15.95
N LYS A 130 -8.98 20.23 15.71
CA LYS A 130 -9.53 20.21 14.34
C LYS A 130 -9.35 21.56 13.65
N GLU A 131 -9.51 22.65 14.36
CA GLU A 131 -9.23 23.99 13.84
C GLU A 131 -7.74 24.14 13.46
N TYR A 132 -6.82 23.60 14.27
CA TYR A 132 -5.40 23.57 13.93
C TYR A 132 -5.11 22.77 12.65
N GLU A 133 -5.75 21.62 12.47
CA GLU A 133 -5.63 20.83 11.24
C GLU A 133 -6.15 21.57 10.00
N LEU A 134 -7.22 22.37 10.14
CA LEU A 134 -7.67 23.25 9.06
C LEU A 134 -6.66 24.37 8.77
N LEU A 135 -6.09 24.97 9.81
CA LEU A 135 -5.07 26.02 9.66
C LEU A 135 -3.81 25.50 8.97
N LYS A 136 -3.45 24.23 9.12
CA LYS A 136 -2.35 23.59 8.38
C LYS A 136 -2.63 23.53 6.87
N VAL A 137 -3.88 23.24 6.49
CA VAL A 137 -4.33 23.32 5.09
C VAL A 137 -4.24 24.76 4.59
N ASP A 138 -4.81 25.71 5.33
CA ASP A 138 -4.77 27.13 4.99
C ASP A 138 -3.33 27.67 4.86
N LEU A 139 -2.41 27.19 5.70
CA LEU A 139 -0.99 27.59 5.66
C LEU A 139 -0.34 27.11 4.36
N THR A 140 -0.64 25.89 3.97
CA THR A 140 -0.17 25.27 2.73
C THR A 140 -0.70 26.02 1.51
N GLU A 141 -2.00 26.30 1.47
CA GLU A 141 -2.66 26.96 0.35
C GLU A 141 -2.31 28.45 0.23
N SER A 142 -2.12 29.13 1.36
CA SER A 142 -1.82 30.56 1.39
C SER A 142 -0.34 30.90 1.15
N GLY A 143 0.55 29.90 1.13
CA GLY A 143 1.98 30.09 0.93
C GLY A 143 2.66 30.75 2.14
N ASP A 144 2.43 30.21 3.33
CA ASP A 144 3.01 30.65 4.60
C ASP A 144 2.54 32.06 5.04
N ASP A 145 1.25 32.37 4.86
CA ASP A 145 0.67 33.65 5.28
C ASP A 145 0.83 33.86 6.80
N LYS A 146 1.43 35.00 7.17
CA LYS A 146 1.68 35.39 8.56
C LYS A 146 0.41 35.42 9.43
N ARG A 147 -0.75 35.70 8.84
CA ARG A 147 -2.04 35.71 9.54
C ARG A 147 -2.46 34.29 9.93
N VAL A 148 -2.20 33.31 9.07
CA VAL A 148 -2.45 31.89 9.36
C VAL A 148 -1.47 31.41 10.42
N ILE A 149 -0.19 31.77 10.30
CA ILE A 149 0.82 31.49 11.34
C ILE A 149 0.39 32.05 12.70
N TYR A 150 -0.10 33.30 12.75
CA TYR A 150 -0.62 33.90 13.97
C TYR A 150 -1.83 33.14 14.52
N ALA A 151 -2.77 32.73 13.67
CA ALA A 151 -3.92 31.93 14.07
C ALA A 151 -3.51 30.56 14.64
N MET A 152 -2.50 29.90 14.05
CA MET A 152 -1.95 28.63 14.56
C MET A 152 -1.32 28.80 15.95
N ILE A 153 -0.54 29.87 16.15
CA ILE A 153 0.04 30.19 17.47
C ILE A 153 -1.07 30.52 18.47
N SER A 154 -2.08 31.30 18.07
CA SER A 154 -3.23 31.63 18.91
C SER A 154 -4.00 30.37 19.32
N ASN A 155 -4.16 29.40 18.42
CA ASN A 155 -4.82 28.13 18.74
C ASN A 155 -4.05 27.38 19.86
N PHE A 156 -2.72 27.30 19.77
CA PHE A 156 -1.91 26.73 20.86
C PHE A 156 -2.10 27.47 22.18
N GLN A 157 -2.12 28.79 22.15
CA GLN A 157 -2.36 29.61 23.34
C GLN A 157 -3.74 29.33 23.95
N THR A 158 -4.79 29.31 23.13
CA THR A 158 -6.16 29.02 23.59
C THR A 158 -6.28 27.62 24.20
N ARG A 159 -5.56 26.62 23.66
CA ARG A 159 -5.54 25.27 24.25
C ARG A 159 -4.94 25.27 25.65
N ILE A 160 -3.85 26.03 25.86
CA ILE A 160 -3.24 26.20 27.18
C ILE A 160 -4.19 26.94 28.12
N ASP A 161 -4.82 28.03 27.66
CA ASP A 161 -5.74 28.80 28.49
C ASP A 161 -6.92 27.92 28.98
N VAL A 162 -7.46 27.06 28.12
CA VAL A 162 -8.49 26.07 28.48
C VAL A 162 -7.96 25.10 29.53
N LEU A 163 -6.77 24.52 29.32
CA LEU A 163 -6.17 23.56 30.25
C LEU A 163 -5.94 24.18 31.63
N GLN A 164 -5.31 25.34 31.69
CA GLN A 164 -5.01 26.05 32.94
C GLN A 164 -6.29 26.46 33.67
N SER A 165 -7.23 27.08 32.97
CA SER A 165 -8.50 27.51 33.57
C SER A 165 -9.26 26.33 34.19
N VAL A 166 -9.26 25.16 33.54
CA VAL A 166 -9.97 23.99 34.05
C VAL A 166 -9.24 23.37 35.24
N LEU A 167 -7.91 23.30 35.20
CA LEU A 167 -7.11 22.82 36.33
C LEU A 167 -7.31 23.70 37.57
N GLU A 168 -7.32 25.02 37.42
CA GLU A 168 -7.62 25.97 38.50
C GLU A 168 -9.02 25.77 39.07
N ASN A 169 -10.03 25.62 38.21
CA ASN A 169 -11.40 25.34 38.65
C ASN A 169 -11.53 24.01 39.41
N ILE A 170 -10.80 22.98 38.97
CA ILE A 170 -10.75 21.69 39.68
C ILE A 170 -10.14 21.86 41.07
N GLU A 171 -9.06 22.63 41.20
CA GLU A 171 -8.44 22.91 42.49
C GLU A 171 -9.42 23.61 43.44
N GLN A 172 -10.16 24.61 42.96
CA GLN A 172 -11.20 25.28 43.74
C GLN A 172 -12.30 24.32 44.21
N VAL A 173 -12.78 23.43 43.33
CA VAL A 173 -13.78 22.41 43.68
C VAL A 173 -13.27 21.49 44.80
N LYS A 174 -11.99 21.07 44.73
CA LYS A 174 -11.38 20.23 45.77
C LYS A 174 -11.29 20.96 47.11
N GLN A 175 -10.84 22.22 47.12
CA GLN A 175 -10.72 23.03 48.33
C GLN A 175 -12.07 23.22 49.03
N LEU A 176 -13.13 23.52 48.27
CA LEU A 176 -14.49 23.64 48.82
C LEU A 176 -15.00 22.32 49.43
N LYS A 177 -14.69 21.17 48.83
CA LYS A 177 -15.07 19.86 49.39
C LYS A 177 -14.34 19.58 50.70
N GLN A 178 -13.05 19.92 50.78
CA GLN A 178 -12.27 19.75 52.00
C GLN A 178 -12.82 20.59 53.16
N GLN A 179 -13.08 21.87 52.93
CA GLN A 179 -13.68 22.77 53.94
C GLN A 179 -15.03 22.25 54.46
N ASN A 180 -15.90 21.75 53.56
CA ASN A 180 -17.19 21.17 53.94
C ASN A 180 -17.05 19.90 54.79
N ASN A 181 -16.02 19.08 54.55
CA ASN A 181 -15.77 17.87 55.34
C ASN A 181 -15.22 18.21 56.74
N GLU A 182 -14.37 19.22 56.87
CA GLU A 182 -13.85 19.70 58.16
C GLU A 182 -14.96 20.26 59.05
N ILE A 183 -15.88 21.07 58.49
CA ILE A 183 -17.04 21.60 59.21
C ILE A 183 -17.95 20.46 59.71
N LYS A 184 -18.22 19.44 58.89
CA LYS A 184 -19.05 18.29 59.29
C LYS A 184 -18.45 17.43 60.40
N ASN A 185 -17.12 17.37 60.52
CA ASN A 185 -16.44 16.57 61.54
C ASN A 185 -16.27 17.31 62.88
N THR A 186 -16.59 18.61 62.93
CA THR A 186 -16.42 19.46 64.13
C THR A 186 -17.76 19.74 64.83
N ILE A 187 -18.88 19.28 64.26
CA ILE A 187 -20.26 19.38 64.80
C ILE A 187 -20.72 17.99 65.24
#